data_AF-A0A9D8LLC0-F1
#
_entry.id   AF-A0A9D8LLC0-F1
#
_cell.length_a   1.000
_cell.length_b   1.000
_cell.length_c   1.000
_cell.angle_alpha   90.00
_cell.angle_beta   90.00
_cell.angle_gamma   90.00
#
_symmetry.space_group_name_H-M   'P 1'
#
loop_
_entity.id
_entity.type
_entity.pdbx_description
1 polymer ?
#
loop_
_entity_poly.entity_id
_entity_poly.type
_entity_poly.pdbx_seq_one_letter_code
_entity_poly.pdbx_strand_id
1 'polypeptide(L)'
;MAEIPADDPALNAPARRPVADREEGGSSPTLQAFDGNPQGEFGPQFWQRFRGTVAHIYTLSLPNPSEQARFTLSSRTYPLPRALLVRSQGTAFIMTRGPALVARSPDQLLIYLELEGSCDNDWAGQRGRVEAGDVQIVDYAQPFHSVTSDYENLILVLARDSVPAALLAMEPHGLVFRRGSGAARLIGAAMQELYAQAGTLTVSEAEAAIEGIVALTTACARARLASDEAEHVKSRRKAALDYIDAHLANAQLGPDEIADAVHLSRASLYRLLAAEGGIRAVLLQRRLDQALRLLLADNRDEYSLADVAKRCGFGGLSQFSRAFRARFDLPPRQYRALIRQQDGDWHEVRLRADGFGS
;
A
#
# COMPACT_ATOMS: atom_id res chain seq x y z
N MET A 1 -7.15 -8.87 54.85
CA MET A 1 -7.52 -7.51 55.25
C MET A 1 -6.21 -6.77 55.48
N ALA A 2 -5.69 -6.17 54.41
CA ALA A 2 -4.44 -5.39 54.44
C ALA A 2 -4.60 -4.31 53.38
N GLU A 3 -4.31 -3.09 53.81
CA GLU A 3 -4.75 -1.81 53.26
C GLU A 3 -4.16 -1.51 51.88
N ILE A 4 -5.01 -0.94 51.03
CA ILE A 4 -4.66 -0.32 49.75
C ILE A 4 -4.02 1.04 50.10
N PRO A 5 -2.75 1.33 49.74
CA PRO A 5 -2.23 2.67 49.91
C PRO A 5 -2.91 3.62 48.93
N ALA A 6 -3.33 4.76 49.47
CA ALA A 6 -4.15 5.78 48.83
C ALA A 6 -3.61 6.26 47.47
N ASP A 7 -4.55 6.48 46.54
CA ASP A 7 -4.39 7.21 45.29
C ASP A 7 -3.65 8.53 45.53
N ASP A 8 -2.56 8.77 44.79
CA ASP A 8 -1.96 10.10 44.65
C ASP A 8 -2.86 10.93 43.71
N PRO A 9 -3.57 11.95 44.21
CA PRO A 9 -4.55 12.70 43.44
C PRO A 9 -3.94 13.64 42.39
N ALA A 10 -2.60 13.71 42.24
CA ALA A 10 -1.94 14.56 41.25
C ALA A 10 -1.88 13.96 39.83
N LEU A 11 -2.16 12.66 39.65
CA LEU A 11 -2.12 11.97 38.35
C LEU A 11 -3.51 11.66 37.78
N ASN A 12 -4.60 12.02 38.48
CA ASN A 12 -5.96 11.60 38.14
C ASN A 12 -7.02 12.71 38.22
N ALA A 13 -6.63 13.98 38.14
CA ALA A 13 -7.59 15.08 38.00
C ALA A 13 -7.99 15.25 36.53
N PRO A 14 -9.29 15.33 36.17
CA PRO A 14 -9.66 15.91 34.89
C PRO A 14 -9.13 17.34 34.91
N ALA A 15 -8.35 17.72 33.90
CA ALA A 15 -7.88 19.09 33.74
C ALA A 15 -9.09 20.03 33.90
N ARG A 16 -9.14 20.77 35.01
CA ARG A 16 -10.12 21.85 35.16
C ARG A 16 -9.86 22.80 34.01
N ARG A 17 -10.84 22.95 33.12
CA ARG A 17 -10.83 23.97 32.07
C ARG A 17 -10.47 25.31 32.71
N PRO A 18 -9.43 26.03 32.24
CA PRO A 18 -9.43 27.46 32.39
C PRO A 18 -10.65 27.95 31.63
N VAL A 19 -11.55 28.65 32.33
CA VAL A 19 -12.54 29.48 31.68
C VAL A 19 -11.76 30.42 30.77
N ALA A 20 -12.10 30.40 29.47
CA ALA A 20 -11.51 31.32 28.51
C ALA A 20 -11.96 32.74 28.85
N ASP A 21 -11.20 33.41 29.71
CA ASP A 21 -11.10 34.85 29.64
C ASP A 21 -10.48 35.15 28.28
N ARG A 22 -11.27 35.82 27.44
CA ARG A 22 -10.77 36.42 26.20
C ARG A 22 -9.80 37.53 26.61
N GLU A 23 -8.54 37.17 26.77
CA GLU A 23 -7.46 38.15 26.83
C GLU A 23 -6.93 38.42 25.42
N GLU A 24 -6.94 39.71 25.12
CA GLU A 24 -6.51 40.34 23.88
C GLU A 24 -4.98 40.24 23.73
N GLY A 25 -4.48 39.88 22.54
CA GLY A 25 -3.18 40.34 22.04
C GLY A 25 -1.87 39.69 22.55
N GLY A 26 -1.89 38.53 23.21
CA GLY A 26 -0.67 37.79 23.59
C GLY A 26 -0.19 36.81 22.51
N SER A 27 1.12 36.81 22.20
CA SER A 27 1.74 35.78 21.34
C SER A 27 1.56 34.38 21.93
N SER A 28 1.19 33.39 21.12
CA SER A 28 1.07 31.99 21.56
C SER A 28 2.34 31.52 22.30
N PRO A 29 2.21 30.75 23.40
CA PRO A 29 3.35 30.27 24.18
C PRO A 29 4.19 29.28 23.37
N THR A 30 5.46 29.11 23.75
CA THR A 30 6.33 28.06 23.21
C THR A 30 5.96 26.68 23.75
N LEU A 31 6.22 25.64 22.95
CA LEU A 31 5.94 24.26 23.39
C LEU A 31 6.83 23.87 24.57
N GLN A 32 6.24 23.14 25.52
CA GLN A 32 6.94 22.59 26.68
C GLN A 32 7.03 21.07 26.56
N ALA A 33 8.24 20.53 26.73
CA ALA A 33 8.46 19.09 26.66
C ALA A 33 8.17 18.41 28.01
N PHE A 34 7.73 17.16 27.94
CA PHE A 34 7.73 16.23 29.06
C PHE A 34 8.56 14.98 28.69
N ASP A 35 9.48 14.60 29.58
CA ASP A 35 10.31 13.42 29.41
C ASP A 35 9.68 12.21 30.13
N GLY A 36 9.39 11.16 29.38
CA GLY A 36 9.03 9.85 29.90
C GLY A 36 10.29 9.08 30.28
N ASN A 37 10.36 8.65 31.54
CA ASN A 37 11.51 7.94 32.12
C ASN A 37 12.84 8.73 32.07
N PRO A 38 12.91 9.96 32.60
CA PRO A 38 14.11 10.80 32.54
C PRO A 38 15.29 10.24 33.36
N GLN A 39 15.00 9.37 34.33
CA GLN A 39 16.00 8.72 35.19
C GLN A 39 16.62 7.47 34.54
N GLY A 40 16.13 7.04 33.36
CA GLY A 40 16.63 5.84 32.69
C GLY A 40 16.34 4.55 33.45
N GLU A 41 15.19 4.47 34.12
CA GLU A 41 14.77 3.25 34.82
C GLU A 41 14.62 2.08 33.83
N PHE A 42 14.91 0.88 34.30
CA PHE A 42 14.84 -0.34 33.50
C PHE A 42 14.49 -1.57 34.35
N GLY A 43 14.19 -2.66 33.68
CA GLY A 43 13.99 -3.96 34.28
C GLY A 43 12.55 -4.24 34.72
N PRO A 44 12.33 -5.29 35.54
CA PRO A 44 11.01 -5.84 35.78
C PRO A 44 10.01 -4.90 36.46
N GLN A 45 10.48 -4.05 37.38
CA GLN A 45 9.62 -3.09 38.07
C GLN A 45 9.17 -1.98 37.11
N PHE A 46 10.09 -1.45 36.31
CA PHE A 46 9.79 -0.46 35.29
C PHE A 46 8.80 -1.01 34.25
N TRP A 47 9.01 -2.24 33.78
CA TRP A 47 8.08 -2.95 32.88
C TRP A 47 6.66 -3.02 33.45
N GLN A 48 6.48 -3.45 34.70
CA GLN A 48 5.14 -3.57 35.30
C GLN A 48 4.45 -2.21 35.41
N ARG A 49 5.19 -1.17 35.84
CA ARG A 49 4.65 0.19 35.93
C ARG A 49 4.23 0.71 34.56
N PHE A 50 5.11 0.65 33.57
CA PHE A 50 4.85 1.13 32.21
C PHE A 50 3.66 0.39 31.57
N ARG A 51 3.62 -0.95 31.69
CA ARG A 51 2.52 -1.78 31.20
C ARG A 51 1.18 -1.38 31.82
N GLY A 52 1.17 -1.07 33.13
CA GLY A 52 -0.03 -0.57 33.80
C GLY A 52 -0.50 0.78 33.27
N THR A 53 0.43 1.73 33.07
CA THR A 53 0.13 3.08 32.58
C THR A 53 -0.55 3.08 31.22
N VAL A 54 -0.10 2.23 30.28
CA VAL A 54 -0.60 2.23 28.89
C VAL A 54 -1.70 1.20 28.61
N ALA A 55 -2.12 0.41 29.62
CA ALA A 55 -3.11 -0.66 29.48
C ALA A 55 -4.49 -0.20 28.98
N HIS A 56 -4.79 1.10 29.12
CA HIS A 56 -6.01 1.72 28.61
C HIS A 56 -5.95 2.05 27.11
N ILE A 57 -4.77 1.96 26.48
CA ILE A 57 -4.57 2.23 25.05
C ILE A 57 -4.30 0.91 24.31
N TYR A 58 -3.41 0.08 24.84
CA TYR A 58 -3.05 -1.22 24.27
C TYR A 58 -2.52 -2.17 25.35
N THR A 59 -2.62 -3.47 25.08
CA THR A 59 -1.99 -4.50 25.91
C THR A 59 -0.54 -4.69 25.47
N LEU A 60 0.38 -4.65 26.43
CA LEU A 60 1.78 -4.97 26.19
C LEU A 60 2.13 -6.39 26.67
N SER A 61 2.98 -7.05 25.90
CA SER A 61 3.70 -8.29 26.24
C SER A 61 5.12 -8.22 25.71
N LEU A 62 5.99 -9.14 26.13
CA LEU A 62 7.38 -9.22 25.65
C LEU A 62 7.53 -10.36 24.63
N PRO A 63 8.38 -10.22 23.59
CA PRO A 63 8.67 -11.29 22.64
C PRO A 63 9.22 -12.55 23.30
N ASN A 64 10.02 -12.36 24.35
CA ASN A 64 10.50 -13.42 25.22
C ASN A 64 10.56 -12.91 26.68
N PRO A 65 10.44 -13.80 27.69
CA PRO A 65 10.50 -13.39 29.10
C PRO A 65 11.84 -12.77 29.52
N SER A 66 12.95 -13.11 28.84
CA SER A 66 14.27 -12.56 29.16
C SER A 66 14.42 -11.07 28.84
N GLU A 67 13.63 -10.53 27.91
CA GLU A 67 13.60 -9.08 27.65
C GLU A 67 13.26 -8.27 28.90
N GLN A 68 12.50 -8.85 29.84
CA GLN A 68 12.03 -8.14 31.02
C GLN A 68 13.18 -7.62 31.90
N ALA A 69 14.32 -8.31 31.91
CA ALA A 69 15.48 -7.91 32.70
C ALA A 69 16.14 -6.62 32.18
N ARG A 70 16.09 -6.39 30.86
CA ARG A 70 16.68 -5.22 30.20
C ARG A 70 15.65 -4.20 29.73
N PHE A 71 14.36 -4.47 29.91
CA PHE A 71 13.28 -3.63 29.39
C PHE A 71 13.43 -2.19 29.87
N THR A 72 13.60 -1.29 28.91
CA THR A 72 13.59 0.15 29.14
C THR A 72 12.91 0.84 27.97
N LEU A 73 12.37 2.02 28.24
CA LEU A 73 11.81 2.91 27.25
C LEU A 73 11.98 4.32 27.77
N SER A 74 12.37 5.22 26.89
CA SER A 74 12.33 6.66 27.16
C SER A 74 11.58 7.35 26.05
N SER A 75 10.97 8.48 26.38
CA SER A 75 10.32 9.32 25.40
C SER A 75 10.47 10.79 25.75
N ARG A 76 10.34 11.63 24.75
CA ARG A 76 10.17 13.07 24.92
C ARG A 76 8.98 13.51 24.09
N THR A 77 8.02 14.12 24.77
CA THR A 77 6.71 14.47 24.23
C THR A 77 6.49 15.98 24.29
N TYR A 78 6.06 16.55 23.16
CA TYR A 78 5.52 17.90 23.08
C TYR A 78 4.01 17.80 22.90
N PRO A 79 3.20 18.12 23.92
CA PRO A 79 1.75 18.14 23.81
C PRO A 79 1.27 19.41 23.11
N LEU A 80 0.28 19.25 22.23
CA LEU A 80 -0.48 20.33 21.61
C LEU A 80 -1.97 20.13 21.91
N PRO A 81 -2.83 21.15 21.72
CA PRO A 81 -4.27 21.03 22.01
C PRO A 81 -4.95 19.83 21.32
N ARG A 82 -4.54 19.49 20.09
CA ARG A 82 -5.16 18.44 19.26
C ARG A 82 -4.17 17.45 18.65
N ALA A 83 -2.94 17.44 19.15
CA ALA A 83 -1.89 16.54 18.70
C ALA A 83 -0.85 16.27 19.80
N LEU A 84 -0.12 15.18 19.68
CA LEU A 84 1.11 14.95 20.44
C LEU A 84 2.24 14.68 19.46
N LEU A 85 3.39 15.29 19.69
CA LEU A 85 4.63 14.96 18.98
C LEU A 85 5.56 14.23 19.94
N VAL A 86 5.85 12.96 19.66
CA VAL A 86 6.55 12.06 20.58
C VAL A 86 7.74 11.43 19.89
N ARG A 87 8.93 11.56 20.44
CA ARG A 87 10.05 10.67 20.10
C ARG A 87 10.16 9.61 21.19
N SER A 88 10.23 8.35 20.80
CA SER A 88 10.32 7.23 21.73
C SER A 88 11.39 6.25 21.28
N GLN A 89 12.15 5.73 22.23
CA GLN A 89 13.13 4.68 22.02
C GLN A 89 13.04 3.66 23.14
N GLY A 90 13.34 2.40 22.85
CA GLY A 90 13.29 1.37 23.87
C GLY A 90 13.56 -0.04 23.39
N THR A 91 13.40 -0.96 24.34
CA THR A 91 13.53 -2.41 24.13
C THR A 91 12.35 -2.96 23.35
N ALA A 92 12.59 -4.01 22.57
CA ALA A 92 11.57 -4.81 21.90
C ALA A 92 10.37 -5.16 22.80
N PHE A 93 9.16 -4.87 22.31
CA PHE A 93 7.91 -5.32 22.93
C PHE A 93 6.86 -5.68 21.90
N ILE A 94 5.78 -6.30 22.37
CA ILE A 94 4.60 -6.62 21.58
C ILE A 94 3.46 -5.72 22.04
N MET A 95 2.82 -5.05 21.09
CA MET A 95 1.67 -4.19 21.30
C MET A 95 0.44 -4.81 20.66
N THR A 96 -0.65 -4.96 21.42
CA THR A 96 -1.92 -5.48 20.91
C THR A 96 -3.06 -4.55 21.28
N ARG A 97 -3.80 -4.08 20.26
CA ARG A 97 -5.05 -3.35 20.44
C ARG A 97 -6.19 -4.19 19.87
N GLY A 98 -6.94 -4.85 20.74
CA GLY A 98 -8.08 -5.67 20.35
C GLY A 98 -9.42 -4.91 20.31
N PRO A 99 -10.51 -5.53 19.82
CA PRO A 99 -11.83 -4.88 19.69
C PRO A 99 -12.37 -4.26 20.98
N ALA A 100 -12.12 -4.89 22.13
CA ALA A 100 -12.57 -4.38 23.43
C ALA A 100 -11.88 -3.07 23.84
N LEU A 101 -10.63 -2.83 23.40
CA LEU A 101 -9.92 -1.59 23.63
C LEU A 101 -10.37 -0.51 22.63
N VAL A 102 -10.56 -0.88 21.37
CA VAL A 102 -11.10 0.01 20.34
C VAL A 102 -12.43 0.63 20.79
N ALA A 103 -13.33 -0.16 21.38
CA ALA A 103 -14.66 0.30 21.79
C ALA A 103 -14.67 1.26 23.00
N ARG A 104 -13.62 1.31 23.82
CA ARG A 104 -13.61 2.03 25.11
C ARG A 104 -12.52 3.09 25.26
N SER A 105 -11.66 3.23 24.26
CA SER A 105 -10.47 4.08 24.31
C SER A 105 -10.55 5.11 23.19
N PRO A 106 -9.81 6.23 23.30
CA PRO A 106 -9.82 7.25 22.26
C PRO A 106 -9.50 6.68 20.87
N ASP A 107 -10.20 7.19 19.87
CA ASP A 107 -9.84 7.04 18.47
C ASP A 107 -8.87 8.18 18.09
N GLN A 108 -7.67 7.79 17.70
CA GLN A 108 -6.61 8.70 17.30
C GLN A 108 -5.98 8.15 16.04
N LEU A 109 -5.50 9.05 15.18
CA LEU A 109 -4.70 8.66 14.03
C LEU A 109 -3.24 8.93 14.33
N LEU A 110 -2.39 7.93 14.17
CA LEU A 110 -0.96 8.04 14.43
C LEU A 110 -0.21 7.94 13.12
N ILE A 111 0.72 8.87 12.91
CA ILE A 111 1.73 8.80 11.84
C ILE A 111 3.06 8.49 12.52
N TYR A 112 3.62 7.33 12.24
CA TYR A 112 4.92 6.91 12.74
C TYR A 112 5.97 7.08 11.66
N LEU A 113 7.11 7.62 12.02
CA LEU A 113 8.37 7.49 11.31
C LEU A 113 9.27 6.55 12.12
N GLU A 114 9.66 5.42 11.55
CA GLU A 114 10.65 4.53 12.16
C GLU A 114 12.05 5.13 11.94
N LEU A 115 12.81 5.37 13.01
CA LEU A 115 14.17 5.91 12.95
C LEU A 115 15.20 4.79 13.03
N GLU A 116 15.00 3.84 13.96
CA GLU A 116 15.83 2.66 14.13
C GLU A 116 14.96 1.42 14.37
N GLY A 117 15.49 0.25 14.02
CA GLY A 117 14.80 -1.01 14.24
C GLY A 117 13.76 -1.35 13.17
N SER A 118 12.83 -2.22 13.55
CA SER A 118 11.75 -2.69 12.69
C SER A 118 10.55 -3.19 13.49
N CYS A 119 9.39 -3.17 12.86
CA CYS A 119 8.15 -3.69 13.41
C CYS A 119 7.48 -4.64 12.42
N ASP A 120 7.14 -5.85 12.87
CA ASP A 120 6.24 -6.76 12.14
C ASP A 120 4.81 -6.52 12.63
N ASN A 121 3.93 -6.12 11.71
CA ASN A 121 2.58 -5.65 12.02
C ASN A 121 1.50 -6.51 11.36
N ASP A 122 0.36 -6.60 12.05
CA ASP A 122 -0.93 -7.07 11.55
C ASP A 122 -1.99 -6.00 11.83
N TRP A 123 -2.40 -5.29 10.78
CA TRP A 123 -3.40 -4.22 10.78
C TRP A 123 -4.75 -4.80 10.36
N ALA A 124 -5.41 -5.51 11.28
CA ALA A 124 -6.69 -6.18 11.04
C ALA A 124 -6.71 -7.15 9.83
N GLY A 125 -5.66 -7.96 9.68
CA GLY A 125 -5.49 -8.95 8.62
C GLY A 125 -4.52 -8.52 7.51
N GLN A 126 -4.20 -7.23 7.42
CA GLN A 126 -3.14 -6.74 6.55
C GLN A 126 -1.80 -6.85 7.27
N ARG A 127 -0.93 -7.76 6.81
CA ARG A 127 0.39 -7.96 7.40
C ARG A 127 1.47 -7.22 6.65
N GLY A 128 2.41 -6.65 7.38
CA GLY A 128 3.57 -6.00 6.78
C GLY A 128 4.67 -5.70 7.78
N ARG A 129 5.90 -5.63 7.26
CA ARG A 129 7.07 -5.18 8.00
C ARG A 129 7.33 -3.71 7.70
N VAL A 130 7.65 -2.97 8.76
CA VAL A 130 8.10 -1.58 8.75
C VAL A 130 9.53 -1.56 9.25
N GLU A 131 10.41 -0.82 8.58
CA GLU A 131 11.82 -0.70 8.95
C GLU A 131 12.25 0.76 9.01
N ALA A 132 13.41 1.05 9.59
CA ALA A 132 14.01 2.39 9.63
C ALA A 132 13.87 3.16 8.29
N GLY A 133 13.31 4.36 8.38
CA GLY A 133 13.01 5.27 7.27
C GLY A 133 11.62 5.09 6.64
N ASP A 134 10.88 4.03 6.98
CA ASP A 134 9.48 3.89 6.58
C ASP A 134 8.58 4.83 7.41
N VAL A 135 7.51 5.32 6.78
CA VAL A 135 6.43 6.06 7.45
C VAL A 135 5.15 5.24 7.37
N GLN A 136 4.48 5.02 8.50
CA GLN A 136 3.24 4.26 8.57
C GLN A 136 2.12 5.05 9.24
N ILE A 137 0.88 4.75 8.86
CA ILE A 137 -0.32 5.29 9.48
C ILE A 137 -1.04 4.19 10.25
N VAL A 138 -1.34 4.43 11.53
CA VAL A 138 -2.09 3.52 12.38
C VAL A 138 -3.31 4.24 12.94
N ASP A 139 -4.49 3.79 12.54
CA ASP A 139 -5.77 4.23 13.09
C ASP A 139 -6.14 3.43 14.35
N TYR A 140 -6.19 4.09 15.50
CA TYR A 140 -6.59 3.46 16.76
C TYR A 140 -8.12 3.21 16.86
N ALA A 141 -8.91 3.61 15.86
CA ALA A 141 -10.28 3.12 15.69
C ALA A 141 -10.33 1.67 15.18
N GLN A 142 -9.18 1.05 14.87
CA GLN A 142 -9.11 -0.32 14.32
C GLN A 142 -8.17 -1.21 15.16
N PRO A 143 -8.40 -2.54 15.18
CA PRO A 143 -7.51 -3.47 15.86
C PRO A 143 -6.17 -3.62 15.16
N PHE A 144 -5.10 -3.79 15.93
CA PHE A 144 -3.79 -4.15 15.39
C PHE A 144 -2.97 -4.99 16.37
N HIS A 145 -1.97 -5.66 15.83
CA HIS A 145 -0.92 -6.36 16.56
C HIS A 145 0.44 -5.98 15.97
N SER A 146 1.39 -5.59 16.82
CA SER A 146 2.73 -5.18 16.40
C SER A 146 3.77 -5.85 17.28
N VAL A 147 4.79 -6.42 16.64
CA VAL A 147 5.99 -6.97 17.29
C VAL A 147 7.16 -6.08 16.89
N THR A 148 7.76 -5.38 17.84
CA THR A 148 8.88 -4.46 17.58
C THR A 148 10.21 -5.14 17.91
N SER A 149 11.27 -4.78 17.18
CA SER A 149 12.64 -4.93 17.70
C SER A 149 12.92 -3.84 18.75
N ASP A 150 14.15 -3.80 19.26
CA ASP A 150 14.65 -2.55 19.83
C ASP A 150 14.52 -1.47 18.77
N TYR A 151 14.03 -0.30 19.17
CA TYR A 151 13.49 0.67 18.24
C TYR A 151 13.79 2.10 18.67
N GLU A 152 13.73 2.98 17.70
CA GLU A 152 13.54 4.41 17.89
C GLU A 152 12.55 4.91 16.85
N ASN A 153 11.57 5.71 17.26
CA ASN A 153 10.60 6.29 16.35
C ASN A 153 10.17 7.70 16.74
N LEU A 154 9.62 8.39 15.75
CA LEU A 154 8.94 9.66 15.91
C LEU A 154 7.47 9.47 15.57
N ILE A 155 6.58 9.93 16.44
CA ILE A 155 5.15 9.69 16.37
C ILE A 155 4.44 11.04 16.41
N LEU A 156 3.60 11.28 15.40
CA LEU A 156 2.61 12.33 15.43
C LEU A 156 1.25 11.69 15.73
N VAL A 157 0.74 11.92 16.93
CA VAL A 157 -0.59 11.47 17.37
C VAL A 157 -1.58 12.60 17.11
N LEU A 158 -2.67 12.32 16.39
CA LEU A 158 -3.69 13.30 16.04
C LEU A 158 -5.02 12.94 16.71
N ALA A 159 -5.68 13.95 17.29
CA ALA A 159 -7.08 13.82 17.68
C ALA A 159 -7.94 13.52 16.44
N ARG A 160 -8.91 12.60 16.55
CA ARG A 160 -9.67 12.14 15.38
C ARG A 160 -10.29 13.28 14.57
N ASP A 161 -10.86 14.23 15.28
CA ASP A 161 -11.59 15.36 14.74
C ASP A 161 -10.68 16.42 14.07
N SER A 162 -9.35 16.32 14.20
CA SER A 162 -8.38 17.16 13.49
C SER A 162 -7.85 16.51 12.20
N VAL A 163 -8.17 15.23 11.97
CA VAL A 163 -7.77 14.52 10.76
C VAL A 163 -8.66 14.92 9.58
N PRO A 164 -8.09 15.25 8.40
CA PRO A 164 -8.88 15.54 7.21
C PRO A 164 -9.81 14.38 6.84
N ALA A 165 -11.08 14.67 6.58
CA ALA A 165 -12.05 13.67 6.13
C ALA A 165 -11.59 12.93 4.88
N ALA A 166 -10.84 13.61 3.99
CA ALA A 166 -10.25 13.00 2.80
C ALA A 166 -9.21 11.92 3.12
N LEU A 167 -8.47 12.03 4.23
CA LEU A 167 -7.55 11.00 4.68
C LEU A 167 -8.30 9.82 5.28
N LEU A 168 -9.30 10.09 6.14
CA LEU A 168 -10.11 9.04 6.75
C LEU A 168 -10.88 8.22 5.71
N ALA A 169 -11.43 8.85 4.68
CA ALA A 169 -12.16 8.17 3.60
C ALA A 169 -11.29 7.21 2.77
N MET A 170 -9.97 7.28 2.89
CA MET A 170 -9.03 6.33 2.25
C MET A 170 -8.76 5.10 3.11
N GLU A 171 -9.36 4.99 4.31
CA GLU A 171 -9.13 3.89 5.27
C GLU A 171 -7.62 3.66 5.49
N PRO A 172 -6.88 4.65 6.01
CA PRO A 172 -5.42 4.68 5.93
C PRO A 172 -4.72 3.73 6.93
N HIS A 173 -5.47 2.94 7.69
CA HIS A 173 -4.94 2.01 8.68
C HIS A 173 -4.02 0.98 8.00
N GLY A 174 -2.76 0.91 8.42
CA GLY A 174 -1.76 0.03 7.83
C GLY A 174 -1.17 0.53 6.51
N LEU A 175 -1.44 1.78 6.11
CA LEU A 175 -0.77 2.39 4.96
C LEU A 175 0.69 2.67 5.30
N VAL A 176 1.61 2.14 4.48
CA VAL A 176 3.05 2.31 4.63
C VAL A 176 3.67 2.99 3.41
N PHE A 177 4.31 4.13 3.64
CA PHE A 177 5.23 4.77 2.69
C PHE A 177 6.62 4.18 2.91
N ARG A 178 7.12 3.44 1.93
CA ARG A 178 8.42 2.77 2.03
C ARG A 178 9.57 3.78 1.95
N ARG A 179 10.66 3.53 2.68
CA ARG A 179 11.88 4.36 2.80
C ARG A 179 12.50 4.78 1.47
N GLY A 180 12.38 3.94 0.44
CA GLY A 180 12.84 4.24 -0.92
C GLY A 180 11.98 5.26 -1.67
N SER A 181 10.76 5.54 -1.22
CA SER A 181 9.83 6.45 -1.87
C SER A 181 10.12 7.91 -1.55
N GLY A 182 9.82 8.81 -2.49
CA GLY A 182 9.88 10.25 -2.25
C GLY A 182 8.90 10.70 -1.16
N ALA A 183 7.72 10.07 -1.09
CA ALA A 183 6.72 10.35 -0.06
C ALA A 183 7.25 10.12 1.37
N ALA A 184 7.85 8.95 1.63
CA ALA A 184 8.42 8.64 2.95
C ALA A 184 9.51 9.65 3.35
N ARG A 185 10.40 10.01 2.41
CA ARG A 185 11.45 11.01 2.68
C ARG A 185 10.90 12.39 2.97
N LEU A 186 9.90 12.85 2.22
CA LEU A 186 9.30 14.18 2.42
C LEU A 186 8.55 14.25 3.75
N ILE A 187 7.69 13.27 4.05
CA ILE A 187 6.93 13.22 5.31
C ILE A 187 7.88 13.05 6.49
N GLY A 188 8.83 12.10 6.39
CA GLY A 188 9.79 11.83 7.45
C GLY A 188 10.73 13.00 7.74
N ALA A 189 11.18 13.73 6.72
CA ALA A 189 11.99 14.94 6.90
C ALA A 189 11.19 16.06 7.59
N ALA A 190 9.94 16.27 7.18
CA ALA A 190 9.08 17.28 7.79
C ALA A 190 8.78 16.97 9.27
N MET A 191 8.52 15.70 9.61
CA MET A 191 8.34 15.27 11.00
C MET A 191 9.62 15.48 11.83
N GLN A 192 10.78 15.08 11.31
CA GLN A 192 12.07 15.26 12.00
C GLN A 192 12.38 16.74 12.25
N GLU A 193 12.17 17.60 11.25
CA GLU A 193 12.42 19.03 11.40
C GLU A 193 11.45 19.67 12.41
N LEU A 194 10.16 19.32 12.35
CA LEU A 194 9.19 19.76 13.35
C LEU A 194 9.64 19.36 14.76
N TYR A 195 10.13 18.13 14.95
CA TYR A 195 10.63 17.68 16.25
C TYR A 195 11.90 18.42 16.69
N ALA A 196 12.83 18.67 15.77
CA ALA A 196 14.07 19.36 16.05
C ALA A 196 13.83 20.81 16.53
N GLN A 197 12.83 21.48 15.96
CA GLN A 197 12.46 22.85 16.31
C GLN A 197 11.39 22.94 17.41
N ALA A 198 10.82 21.83 17.86
CA ALA A 198 9.63 21.85 18.73
C ALA A 198 9.78 22.74 19.96
N GLY A 199 10.95 22.76 20.62
CA GLY A 199 11.19 23.58 21.81
C GLY A 199 11.32 25.08 21.56
N THR A 200 11.45 25.53 20.31
CA THR A 200 11.55 26.96 19.94
C THR A 200 10.26 27.49 19.30
N LEU A 201 9.43 26.61 18.75
CA LEU A 201 8.17 26.97 18.13
C LEU A 201 7.11 27.36 19.17
N THR A 202 6.31 28.35 18.80
CA THR A 202 5.02 28.61 19.44
C THR A 202 4.04 27.49 19.13
N VAL A 203 3.01 27.34 19.98
CA VAL A 203 1.91 26.39 19.75
C VAL A 203 1.31 26.55 18.35
N SER A 204 1.06 27.80 17.93
CA SER A 204 0.44 28.08 16.63
C SER A 204 1.33 27.74 15.44
N GLU A 205 2.64 27.97 15.54
CA GLU A 205 3.59 27.57 14.48
C GLU A 205 3.68 26.04 14.37
N ALA A 206 3.70 25.34 15.50
CA ALA A 206 3.72 23.89 15.52
C ALA A 206 2.41 23.28 14.98
N GLU A 207 1.25 23.86 15.31
CA GLU A 207 -0.05 23.45 14.74
C GLU A 207 -0.08 23.65 13.22
N ALA A 208 0.41 24.78 12.70
CA ALA A 208 0.49 25.04 11.26
C ALA A 208 1.45 24.05 10.55
N ALA A 209 2.58 23.73 11.17
CA ALA A 209 3.51 22.73 10.64
C ALA A 209 2.87 21.32 10.59
N ILE A 210 2.13 20.95 11.64
CA ILE A 210 1.38 19.68 11.70
C ILE A 210 0.32 19.63 10.59
N GLU A 211 -0.43 20.72 10.38
CA GLU A 211 -1.41 20.80 9.28
C GLU A 211 -0.74 20.55 7.92
N GLY A 212 0.42 21.17 7.69
CA GLY A 212 1.22 20.94 6.48
C GLY A 212 1.67 19.49 6.31
N ILE A 213 2.16 18.85 7.37
CA ILE A 213 2.56 17.43 7.36
C ILE A 213 1.36 16.52 7.05
N VAL A 214 0.20 16.80 7.64
CA VAL A 214 -1.02 16.03 7.43
C VAL A 214 -1.55 16.21 6.01
N ALA A 215 -1.50 17.43 5.45
CA ALA A 215 -1.87 17.70 4.07
C ALA A 215 -0.94 16.96 3.09
N LEU A 216 0.39 17.00 3.32
CA LEU A 216 1.37 16.26 2.54
C LEU A 216 1.11 14.75 2.60
N THR A 217 0.90 14.20 3.81
CA THR A 217 0.59 12.79 4.03
C THR A 217 -0.68 12.37 3.28
N THR A 218 -1.73 13.19 3.33
CA THR A 218 -3.00 12.96 2.63
C THR A 218 -2.81 12.93 1.11
N ALA A 219 -2.04 13.86 0.56
CA ALA A 219 -1.76 13.91 -0.88
C ALA A 219 -0.94 12.70 -1.33
N CYS A 220 0.10 12.33 -0.57
CA CYS A 220 0.91 11.16 -0.85
C CYS A 220 0.11 9.85 -0.76
N ALA A 221 -0.76 9.71 0.24
CA ALA A 221 -1.64 8.55 0.40
C ALA A 221 -2.54 8.37 -0.84
N ARG A 222 -3.17 9.45 -1.29
CA ARG A 222 -4.02 9.45 -2.50
C ARG A 222 -3.24 9.01 -3.73
N ALA A 223 -2.05 9.57 -3.95
CA ALA A 223 -1.22 9.25 -5.10
C ALA A 223 -0.77 7.76 -5.09
N ARG A 224 -0.39 7.25 -3.92
CA ARG A 224 0.00 5.86 -3.73
C ARG A 224 -1.15 4.90 -4.04
N LEU A 225 -2.33 5.12 -3.44
CA LEU A 225 -3.50 4.26 -3.65
C LEU A 225 -3.97 4.27 -5.11
N ALA A 226 -3.90 5.43 -5.79
CA ALA A 226 -4.20 5.51 -7.22
C ALA A 226 -3.20 4.71 -8.07
N SER A 227 -1.91 4.74 -7.71
CA SER A 227 -0.87 3.94 -8.39
C SER A 227 -1.09 2.43 -8.19
N ASP A 228 -1.49 2.01 -6.99
CA ASP A 228 -1.73 0.60 -6.67
C ASP A 228 -2.92 0.06 -7.45
N GLU A 229 -4.00 0.84 -7.52
CA GLU A 229 -5.16 0.47 -8.33
C GLU A 229 -4.80 0.39 -9.81
N ALA A 230 -4.00 1.34 -10.33
CA ALA A 230 -3.55 1.30 -11.72
C ALA A 230 -2.72 0.04 -12.04
N GLU A 231 -1.80 -0.36 -11.15
CA GLU A 231 -1.03 -1.59 -11.32
C GLU A 231 -1.89 -2.85 -11.14
N HIS A 232 -2.87 -2.87 -10.23
CA HIS A 232 -3.83 -3.97 -10.13
C HIS A 232 -4.67 -4.12 -11.39
N VAL A 233 -5.17 -3.01 -11.96
CA VAL A 233 -5.90 -2.99 -13.23
C VAL A 233 -5.03 -3.54 -14.35
N LYS A 234 -3.78 -3.10 -14.45
CA LYS A 234 -2.81 -3.57 -15.45
C LYS A 234 -2.49 -5.06 -15.30
N SER A 235 -2.30 -5.53 -14.06
CA SER A 235 -2.05 -6.94 -13.74
C SER A 235 -3.25 -7.83 -14.10
N ARG A 236 -4.46 -7.45 -13.68
CA ARG A 236 -5.72 -8.13 -14.05
C ARG A 236 -5.93 -8.16 -15.55
N ARG A 237 -5.64 -7.05 -16.23
CA ARG A 237 -5.70 -6.97 -17.70
C ARG A 237 -4.73 -7.95 -18.34
N LYS A 238 -3.47 -7.98 -17.88
CA LYS A 238 -2.47 -8.91 -18.38
C LYS A 238 -2.93 -10.36 -18.18
N ALA A 239 -3.40 -10.72 -16.99
CA ALA A 239 -3.91 -12.07 -16.71
C ALA A 239 -5.06 -12.47 -17.65
N ALA A 240 -6.00 -11.56 -17.92
CA ALA A 240 -7.09 -11.80 -18.87
C ALA A 240 -6.57 -12.02 -20.30
N LEU A 241 -5.60 -11.23 -20.74
CA LEU A 241 -4.99 -11.37 -22.07
C LEU A 241 -4.17 -12.65 -22.20
N ASP A 242 -3.37 -12.99 -21.19
CA ASP A 242 -2.57 -14.22 -21.15
C ASP A 242 -3.48 -15.46 -21.18
N TYR A 243 -4.60 -15.43 -20.44
CA TYR A 243 -5.60 -16.51 -20.49
C TYR A 243 -6.24 -16.62 -21.88
N ILE A 244 -6.63 -15.50 -22.48
CA ILE A 244 -7.17 -15.46 -23.86
C ILE A 244 -6.17 -16.09 -24.84
N ASP A 245 -4.92 -15.64 -24.81
CA ASP A 245 -3.86 -16.08 -25.73
C ASP A 245 -3.60 -17.60 -25.61
N ALA A 246 -3.62 -18.14 -24.38
CA ALA A 246 -3.47 -19.57 -24.13
C ALA A 246 -4.65 -20.43 -24.63
N HIS A 247 -5.85 -19.86 -24.76
CA HIS A 247 -7.08 -20.59 -25.08
C HIS A 247 -7.69 -20.20 -26.45
N LEU A 248 -6.94 -19.49 -27.32
CA LEU A 248 -7.45 -18.99 -28.61
C LEU A 248 -8.02 -20.09 -29.52
N ALA A 249 -7.51 -21.32 -29.42
CA ALA A 249 -7.99 -22.46 -30.21
C ALA A 249 -9.42 -22.90 -29.85
N ASN A 250 -9.90 -22.57 -28.65
CA ASN A 250 -11.28 -22.84 -28.25
C ASN A 250 -12.22 -21.84 -28.95
N ALA A 251 -12.99 -22.32 -29.94
CA ALA A 251 -13.95 -21.50 -30.66
C ALA A 251 -15.09 -20.95 -29.78
N GLN A 252 -15.41 -21.65 -28.69
CA GLN A 252 -16.46 -21.29 -27.74
C GLN A 252 -15.97 -20.41 -26.58
N LEU A 253 -14.67 -20.06 -26.56
CA LEU A 253 -14.11 -19.18 -25.54
C LEU A 253 -14.92 -17.88 -25.43
N GLY A 254 -15.49 -17.68 -24.26
CA GLY A 254 -16.49 -16.64 -24.01
C GLY A 254 -16.18 -15.79 -22.78
N PRO A 255 -16.94 -14.70 -22.57
CA PRO A 255 -16.70 -13.78 -21.46
C PRO A 255 -16.86 -14.38 -20.08
N ASP A 256 -17.76 -15.34 -19.92
CA ASP A 256 -18.03 -15.96 -18.62
C ASP A 256 -16.86 -16.86 -18.20
N GLU A 257 -16.36 -17.70 -19.12
CA GLU A 257 -15.15 -18.53 -18.92
C GLU A 257 -13.91 -17.68 -18.57
N ILE A 258 -13.68 -16.59 -19.32
CA ILE A 258 -12.53 -15.71 -19.07
C ILE A 258 -12.68 -15.02 -17.71
N ALA A 259 -13.87 -14.51 -17.38
CA ALA A 259 -14.13 -13.80 -16.13
C ALA A 259 -13.90 -14.71 -14.91
N ASP A 260 -14.41 -15.95 -14.98
CA ASP A 260 -14.23 -16.95 -13.92
C ASP A 260 -12.75 -17.32 -13.75
N ALA A 261 -12.03 -17.53 -14.87
CA ALA A 261 -10.62 -17.90 -14.85
C ALA A 261 -9.69 -16.83 -14.25
N VAL A 262 -10.06 -15.55 -14.32
CA VAL A 262 -9.29 -14.45 -13.72
C VAL A 262 -9.95 -13.83 -12.48
N HIS A 263 -10.94 -14.52 -11.90
CA HIS A 263 -11.66 -14.11 -10.69
C HIS A 263 -12.26 -12.69 -10.77
N LEU A 264 -12.84 -12.34 -11.91
CA LEU A 264 -13.55 -11.08 -12.11
C LEU A 264 -15.04 -11.32 -12.34
N SER A 265 -15.87 -10.36 -11.94
CA SER A 265 -17.24 -10.34 -12.45
C SER A 265 -17.23 -10.00 -13.94
N ARG A 266 -18.26 -10.46 -14.66
CA ARG A 266 -18.46 -10.11 -16.07
C ARG A 266 -18.40 -8.60 -16.30
N ALA A 267 -19.08 -7.80 -15.48
CA ALA A 267 -19.07 -6.34 -15.59
C ALA A 267 -17.67 -5.73 -15.42
N SER A 268 -16.85 -6.28 -14.51
CA SER A 268 -15.46 -5.84 -14.33
C SER A 268 -14.59 -6.20 -15.53
N LEU A 269 -14.74 -7.39 -16.11
CA LEU A 269 -14.03 -7.78 -17.33
C LEU A 269 -14.39 -6.88 -18.53
N TYR A 270 -15.67 -6.53 -18.69
CA TYR A 270 -16.10 -5.61 -19.75
C TYR A 270 -15.50 -4.21 -19.58
N ARG A 271 -15.48 -3.67 -18.35
CA ARG A 271 -14.82 -2.38 -18.08
C ARG A 271 -13.32 -2.45 -18.33
N LEU A 272 -12.68 -3.54 -17.93
CA LEU A 272 -11.24 -3.76 -18.06
C LEU A 272 -10.75 -3.72 -19.52
N LEU A 273 -11.54 -4.28 -20.44
CA LEU A 273 -11.22 -4.35 -21.88
C LEU A 273 -11.98 -3.31 -22.73
N ALA A 274 -12.69 -2.37 -22.11
CA ALA A 274 -13.52 -1.39 -22.82
C ALA A 274 -12.70 -0.51 -23.76
N ALA A 275 -11.49 -0.10 -23.32
CA ALA A 275 -10.57 0.73 -24.12
C ALA A 275 -10.10 0.04 -25.41
N GLU A 276 -10.19 -1.30 -25.50
CA GLU A 276 -9.81 -2.10 -26.67
C GLU A 276 -11.00 -2.47 -27.56
N GLY A 277 -12.15 -1.81 -27.38
CA GLY A 277 -13.38 -2.13 -28.10
C GLY A 277 -14.14 -3.33 -27.51
N GLY A 278 -13.76 -3.78 -26.32
CA GLY A 278 -14.43 -4.84 -25.58
C GLY A 278 -13.96 -6.25 -25.93
N ILE A 279 -14.39 -7.22 -25.13
CA ILE A 279 -13.85 -8.59 -25.14
C ILE A 279 -13.95 -9.33 -26.48
N ARG A 280 -15.04 -9.11 -27.25
CA ARG A 280 -15.21 -9.74 -28.57
C ARG A 280 -14.20 -9.20 -29.59
N ALA A 281 -13.91 -7.89 -29.53
CA ALA A 281 -12.93 -7.27 -30.40
C ALA A 281 -11.52 -7.77 -30.06
N VAL A 282 -11.19 -7.84 -28.76
CA VAL A 282 -9.93 -8.40 -28.27
C VAL A 282 -9.74 -9.85 -28.74
N LEU A 283 -10.73 -10.72 -28.53
CA LEU A 283 -10.67 -12.12 -28.99
C LEU A 283 -10.42 -12.22 -30.50
N LEU A 284 -11.16 -11.44 -31.28
CA LEU A 284 -11.00 -11.44 -32.73
C LEU A 284 -9.59 -10.99 -33.15
N GLN A 285 -9.09 -9.90 -32.55
CA GLN A 285 -7.75 -9.40 -32.82
C GLN A 285 -6.67 -10.43 -32.47
N ARG A 286 -6.73 -11.02 -31.27
CA ARG A 286 -5.77 -12.05 -30.84
C ARG A 286 -5.79 -13.29 -31.73
N ARG A 287 -6.97 -13.76 -32.15
CA ARG A 287 -7.10 -14.88 -33.10
C ARG A 287 -6.49 -14.56 -34.46
N LEU A 288 -6.66 -13.34 -34.95
CA LEU A 288 -6.07 -12.88 -36.22
C LEU A 288 -4.55 -12.73 -36.13
N ASP A 289 -4.03 -12.19 -35.03
CA ASP A 289 -2.59 -12.07 -34.78
C ASP A 289 -1.93 -13.46 -34.70
N GLN A 290 -2.58 -14.43 -34.04
CA GLN A 290 -2.10 -15.80 -34.00
C GLN A 290 -2.12 -16.46 -35.38
N ALA A 291 -3.17 -16.22 -36.17
CA ALA A 291 -3.26 -16.73 -37.54
C ALA A 291 -2.15 -16.16 -38.42
N LEU A 292 -1.84 -14.87 -38.27
CA LEU A 292 -0.73 -14.23 -38.95
C LEU A 292 0.61 -14.87 -38.59
N ARG A 293 0.87 -15.11 -37.29
CA ARG A 293 2.09 -15.81 -36.83
C ARG A 293 2.21 -17.22 -37.40
N LEU A 294 1.11 -17.98 -37.42
CA LEU A 294 1.10 -19.33 -38.01
C LEU A 294 1.37 -19.30 -39.50
N LEU A 295 0.78 -18.36 -40.25
CA LEU A 295 1.01 -18.22 -41.69
C LEU A 295 2.44 -17.78 -42.03
N LEU A 296 3.06 -16.99 -41.15
CA LEU A 296 4.47 -16.60 -41.29
C LEU A 296 5.44 -17.73 -40.94
N ALA A 297 5.08 -18.59 -39.97
CA ALA A 297 5.90 -19.72 -39.56
C ALA A 297 5.75 -20.95 -40.50
N ASP A 298 4.60 -21.10 -41.14
CA ASP A 298 4.28 -22.19 -42.06
C ASP A 298 4.75 -21.91 -43.50
N ASN A 299 6.08 -21.92 -43.70
CA ASN A 299 6.68 -21.69 -45.02
C ASN A 299 6.55 -22.88 -46.00
N ARG A 300 6.14 -24.06 -45.49
CA ARG A 300 6.02 -25.31 -46.27
C ARG A 300 4.58 -25.72 -46.59
N ASP A 301 3.58 -24.90 -46.24
CA ASP A 301 2.16 -25.23 -46.38
C ASP A 301 1.80 -26.55 -45.64
N GLU A 302 2.41 -26.80 -44.49
CA GLU A 302 2.11 -27.96 -43.64
C GLU A 302 0.67 -27.90 -43.12
N TYR A 303 0.09 -26.70 -42.99
CA TYR A 303 -1.30 -26.51 -42.58
C TYR A 303 -2.16 -25.92 -43.71
N SER A 304 -3.34 -26.52 -43.89
CA SER A 304 -4.36 -25.90 -44.74
C SER A 304 -4.86 -24.60 -44.09
N LEU A 305 -5.40 -23.66 -44.88
CA LEU A 305 -6.02 -22.45 -44.31
C LEU A 305 -7.21 -22.78 -43.39
N ALA A 306 -7.85 -23.93 -43.58
CA ALA A 306 -8.88 -24.43 -42.68
C ALA A 306 -8.29 -24.90 -41.34
N ASP A 307 -7.12 -25.53 -41.35
CA ASP A 307 -6.39 -25.92 -40.14
C ASP A 307 -5.89 -24.71 -39.37
N VAL A 308 -5.35 -23.71 -40.06
CA VAL A 308 -4.97 -22.42 -39.44
C VAL A 308 -6.18 -21.76 -38.79
N ALA A 309 -7.32 -21.68 -39.50
CA ALA A 309 -8.55 -21.14 -38.95
C ALA A 309 -9.00 -21.88 -37.69
N LYS A 310 -8.96 -23.22 -37.71
CA LYS A 310 -9.31 -24.06 -36.55
C LYS A 310 -8.35 -23.88 -35.37
N ARG A 311 -7.04 -23.85 -35.62
CA ARG A 311 -6.00 -23.64 -34.58
C ARG A 311 -6.09 -22.26 -33.92
N CYS A 312 -6.66 -21.28 -34.63
CA CYS A 312 -6.95 -19.95 -34.10
C CYS A 312 -8.40 -19.81 -33.60
N GLY A 313 -9.16 -20.90 -33.46
CA GLY A 313 -10.51 -20.88 -32.88
C GLY A 313 -11.58 -20.17 -33.71
N PHE A 314 -11.40 -20.06 -35.03
CA PHE A 314 -12.49 -19.64 -35.92
C PHE A 314 -13.47 -20.79 -36.16
N GLY A 315 -14.77 -20.48 -36.22
CA GLY A 315 -15.82 -21.47 -36.47
C GLY A 315 -15.84 -22.00 -37.91
N GLY A 316 -15.00 -21.46 -38.79
CA GLY A 316 -14.84 -21.95 -40.17
C GLY A 316 -14.02 -21.01 -41.06
N LEU A 317 -13.59 -21.55 -42.21
CA LEU A 317 -12.72 -20.88 -43.17
C LEU A 317 -13.31 -19.57 -43.73
N SER A 318 -14.62 -19.52 -43.99
CA SER A 318 -15.28 -18.33 -44.52
C SER A 318 -15.31 -17.17 -43.52
N GLN A 319 -15.52 -17.46 -42.23
CA GLN A 319 -15.48 -16.45 -41.16
C GLN A 319 -14.07 -15.91 -40.99
N PHE A 320 -13.08 -16.81 -40.92
CA PHE A 320 -11.67 -16.46 -40.86
C PHE A 320 -11.25 -15.56 -42.04
N SER A 321 -11.54 -15.97 -43.28
CA SER A 321 -11.11 -15.25 -44.48
C SER A 321 -11.69 -13.84 -44.55
N ARG A 322 -12.95 -13.66 -44.13
CA ARG A 322 -13.59 -12.33 -44.07
C ARG A 322 -12.95 -11.45 -43.02
N ALA A 323 -12.73 -11.97 -41.81
CA ALA A 323 -12.12 -11.23 -40.71
C ALA A 323 -10.66 -10.86 -41.01
N PHE A 324 -9.90 -11.79 -41.60
CA PHE A 324 -8.51 -11.57 -41.98
C PHE A 324 -8.39 -10.52 -43.08
N ARG A 325 -9.21 -10.60 -44.14
CA ARG A 325 -9.26 -9.57 -45.18
C ARG A 325 -9.64 -8.20 -44.59
N ALA A 326 -10.60 -8.16 -43.66
CA ALA A 326 -11.00 -6.90 -43.03
C ALA A 326 -9.90 -6.26 -42.17
N ARG A 327 -8.94 -7.04 -41.65
CA ARG A 327 -7.86 -6.56 -40.77
C ARG A 327 -6.56 -6.25 -41.50
N PHE A 328 -6.26 -6.99 -42.57
CA PHE A 328 -4.97 -6.96 -43.27
C PHE A 328 -5.10 -6.58 -44.75
N ASP A 329 -6.30 -6.17 -45.20
CA ASP A 329 -6.65 -5.79 -46.58
C ASP A 329 -6.41 -6.85 -47.67
N LEU A 330 -5.91 -8.02 -47.28
CA LEU A 330 -5.61 -9.15 -48.15
C LEU A 330 -6.27 -10.43 -47.65
N PRO A 331 -6.84 -11.28 -48.53
CA PRO A 331 -7.27 -12.62 -48.15
C PRO A 331 -6.09 -13.49 -47.68
N PRO A 332 -6.30 -14.41 -46.71
CA PRO A 332 -5.24 -15.29 -46.19
C PRO A 332 -4.45 -16.05 -47.28
N ARG A 333 -5.16 -16.51 -48.32
CA ARG A 333 -4.56 -17.22 -49.46
C ARG A 333 -3.58 -16.36 -50.24
N GLN A 334 -3.92 -15.09 -50.48
CA GLN A 334 -3.05 -14.16 -51.19
C GLN A 334 -1.86 -13.77 -50.32
N TYR A 335 -2.11 -13.53 -49.02
CA TYR A 335 -1.06 -13.26 -48.05
C TYR A 335 -0.02 -14.40 -47.98
N ARG A 336 -0.48 -15.66 -47.91
CA ARG A 336 0.40 -16.85 -47.93
C ARG A 336 1.20 -16.98 -49.22
N ALA A 337 0.63 -16.64 -50.38
CA ALA A 337 1.35 -16.65 -51.66
C ALA A 337 2.45 -15.57 -51.72
N LEU A 338 2.24 -14.41 -51.10
CA LEU A 338 3.24 -13.34 -51.03
C LEU A 338 4.44 -13.72 -50.15
N ILE A 339 4.20 -14.34 -48.98
CA ILE A 339 5.30 -14.83 -48.11
C ILE A 339 6.17 -15.84 -48.88
N ARG A 340 5.55 -16.75 -49.63
CA ARG A 340 6.27 -17.73 -50.47
C ARG A 340 7.15 -17.09 -51.54
N GLN A 341 6.71 -15.99 -52.14
CA GLN A 341 7.50 -15.27 -53.14
C GLN A 341 8.68 -14.51 -52.51
N GLN A 342 8.55 -14.10 -51.25
CA GLN A 342 9.61 -13.45 -50.49
C GLN A 342 10.65 -14.43 -49.91
N ASP A 343 10.26 -15.64 -49.50
CA ASP A 343 11.23 -16.64 -48.98
C ASP A 343 12.25 -17.14 -50.03
N GLY A 344 12.06 -16.83 -51.32
CA GLY A 344 13.07 -17.04 -52.36
C GLY A 344 14.25 -16.04 -52.33
N ASP A 345 14.10 -14.89 -51.65
CA ASP A 345 15.08 -13.78 -51.63
C ASP A 345 15.47 -13.36 -50.19
N TRP A 346 14.65 -13.69 -49.18
CA TRP A 346 14.85 -13.28 -47.78
C TRP A 346 15.59 -14.30 -46.88
N HIS A 347 15.72 -15.56 -47.31
CA HIS A 347 16.35 -16.63 -46.52
C HIS A 347 17.88 -16.43 -46.34
N GLU A 348 18.57 -15.74 -47.27
CA GLU A 348 20.01 -15.40 -47.13
C GLU A 348 20.27 -14.20 -46.20
N VAL A 349 19.33 -13.27 -46.09
CA VAL A 349 19.51 -12.01 -45.35
C VAL A 349 19.35 -12.23 -43.84
N ARG A 350 18.46 -13.13 -43.42
CA ARG A 350 18.16 -13.35 -41.99
C ARG A 350 19.16 -14.27 -41.27
N LEU A 351 19.73 -15.26 -41.96
CA LEU A 351 20.79 -16.11 -41.40
C LEU A 351 22.09 -15.33 -41.09
N ARG A 352 22.34 -14.21 -41.80
CA ARG A 352 23.48 -13.32 -41.52
C ARG A 352 23.20 -12.30 -40.41
N ALA A 353 21.94 -11.96 -40.14
CA ALA A 353 21.56 -10.96 -39.15
C ALA A 353 21.46 -11.52 -37.71
N ASP A 354 21.12 -12.81 -37.57
CA ASP A 354 20.92 -13.45 -36.26
C ASP A 354 22.14 -14.23 -35.73
N GLY A 355 23.30 -14.14 -36.39
CA GLY A 355 24.59 -14.64 -35.86
C GLY A 355 24.77 -16.17 -35.79
N PHE A 356 23.88 -16.95 -36.39
CA PHE A 356 24.01 -18.40 -36.49
C PHE A 356 24.52 -18.79 -37.88
N GLY A 357 25.82 -18.59 -38.10
CA GLY A 357 26.52 -19.04 -39.30
C GLY A 357 27.89 -19.61 -38.96
N SER A 358 28.04 -20.91 -39.16
CA SER A 358 29.23 -21.54 -39.74
C SER A 358 28.79 -22.69 -40.62
#